data_AF-A0A523WKE5-F1
#
_entry.id   AF-A0A523WKE5-F1
#
_cell.length_a   1.000
_cell.length_b   1.000
_cell.length_c   1.000
_cell.angle_alpha   90.00
_cell.angle_beta   90.00
_cell.angle_gamma   90.00
#
_symmetry.space_group_name_H-M   'P 1'
#
loop_
_entity.id
_entity.type
_entity.pdbx_description
1 polymer ?
#
loop_
_entity_poly.entity_id
_entity_poly.type
_entity_poly.pdbx_seq_one_letter_code
_entity_poly.pdbx_strand_id
1 'polypeptide(L)'
;MEVTVKTNSGPGDRTLKTLLLGRREIEELLGMSEVLKVVENAFKLKAQGKTIMPPKIYLNLSEYQGDYRAMPAYIDGSAGVKWVSRYQNNRKYNLP
;
A
#
# COMPACT_ATOMS: atom_id res chain seq x y z
N MET A 1 -14.16 2.09 -8.73
CA MET A 1 -15.36 1.70 -7.93
C MET A 1 -15.33 2.46 -6.60
N GLU A 2 -16.45 2.96 -6.08
CA GLU A 2 -16.47 3.69 -4.79
C GLU A 2 -17.06 2.81 -3.69
N VAL A 3 -16.44 2.80 -2.51
CA VAL A 3 -17.01 2.17 -1.31
C VAL A 3 -17.26 3.25 -0.27
N THR A 4 -18.47 3.28 0.26
CA THR A 4 -18.85 4.21 1.32
C THR A 4 -18.35 3.69 2.67
N VAL A 5 -17.48 4.46 3.34
CA VAL A 5 -17.09 4.17 4.73
C VAL A 5 -17.98 4.98 5.64
N LYS A 6 -18.80 4.30 6.46
CA LYS A 6 -19.58 4.98 7.51
C LYS A 6 -18.63 5.36 8.65
N THR A 7 -18.43 6.65 8.88
CA THR A 7 -17.71 7.15 10.05
C THR A 7 -18.67 7.33 11.22
N ASN A 8 -18.32 6.83 12.40
CA ASN A 8 -19.10 7.07 13.62
C ASN A 8 -18.90 8.52 14.07
N SER A 9 -19.71 9.47 13.58
CA SER A 9 -19.71 10.83 14.11
C SER A 9 -20.93 11.65 13.68
N GLY A 10 -21.90 11.79 14.60
CA GLY A 10 -22.77 12.96 14.81
C GLY A 10 -23.68 13.49 13.68
N PRO A 11 -24.66 14.35 14.00
CA PRO A 11 -25.57 14.95 13.02
C PRO A 11 -24.83 16.06 12.25
N GLY A 12 -24.41 15.72 11.02
CA GLY A 12 -23.67 16.59 10.09
C GLY A 12 -22.82 15.79 9.08
N ASP A 13 -23.11 14.50 8.92
CA ASP A 13 -22.26 13.48 8.33
C ASP A 13 -21.97 13.72 6.84
N ARG A 14 -20.77 14.23 6.54
CA ARG A 14 -20.23 14.13 5.19
C ARG A 14 -19.81 12.69 4.97
N THR A 15 -20.58 11.96 4.17
CA THR A 15 -20.24 10.61 3.75
C THR A 15 -18.90 10.62 3.00
N LEU A 16 -17.83 10.20 3.67
CA LEU A 16 -16.53 10.02 3.04
C LEU A 16 -16.55 8.74 2.22
N LYS A 17 -16.15 8.88 0.95
CA LYS A 17 -16.03 7.75 0.03
C LYS A 17 -14.58 7.30 -0.07
N THR A 18 -14.36 5.99 -0.15
CA THR A 18 -13.09 5.40 -0.48
C THR A 18 -13.03 5.11 -1.97
N LEU A 19 -12.03 5.68 -2.63
CA LEU A 19 -11.73 5.38 -4.02
C LEU A 19 -11.08 3.99 -4.11
N LEU A 20 -11.68 3.09 -4.90
CA LEU A 20 -11.05 1.82 -5.28
C LEU A 20 -10.50 1.92 -6.70
N LEU A 21 -9.20 1.65 -6.82
CA LEU A 21 -8.47 1.58 -8.08
C LEU A 21 -8.00 0.15 -8.31
N GLY A 22 -8.36 -0.41 -9.46
CA GLY A 22 -7.85 -1.66 -9.98
C GLY A 22 -6.49 -1.50 -10.66
N ARG A 23 -5.87 -2.64 -11.00
CA ARG A 23 -4.54 -2.68 -11.62
C ARG A 23 -4.44 -1.81 -12.89
N ARG A 24 -5.40 -1.92 -13.81
CA ARG A 24 -5.39 -1.19 -15.09
C ARG A 24 -5.46 0.32 -14.87
N GLU A 25 -6.35 0.77 -13.98
CA GLU A 25 -6.47 2.20 -13.62
C GLU A 25 -5.14 2.71 -13.04
N ILE A 26 -4.46 1.94 -12.18
CA ILE A 26 -3.14 2.31 -11.64
C ILE A 26 -2.07 2.37 -12.75
N GLU A 27 -2.06 1.40 -13.66
CA GLU A 27 -1.11 1.36 -14.78
C GLU A 27 -1.30 2.54 -15.76
N GLU A 28 -2.54 3.02 -15.94
CA GLU A 28 -2.86 4.20 -16.75
C GLU A 28 -2.51 5.52 -16.05
N LEU A 29 -2.55 5.56 -14.72
CA LEU A 29 -2.30 6.76 -13.92
C LEU A 29 -0.81 7.03 -13.63
N LEU A 30 0.06 6.03 -13.74
CA LEU A 30 1.46 6.13 -13.29
C LEU A 30 2.47 6.04 -14.45
N GLY A 31 3.17 7.14 -14.73
CA GLY A 31 4.32 7.16 -15.61
C GLY A 31 5.63 6.74 -14.90
N MET A 32 6.47 5.93 -15.56
CA MET A 32 7.73 5.45 -14.95
C MET A 32 8.68 6.60 -14.56
N SER A 33 8.73 7.67 -15.35
CA SER A 33 9.56 8.85 -15.05
C SER A 33 9.10 9.58 -13.78
N GLU A 34 7.80 9.61 -13.51
CA GLU A 34 7.21 10.20 -12.30
C GLU A 34 7.47 9.32 -11.08
N VAL A 35 7.26 8.00 -11.23
CA VAL A 35 7.54 7.01 -10.19
C VAL A 35 9.00 7.11 -9.73
N LEU A 36 9.95 7.21 -10.65
CA LEU A 36 11.37 7.34 -10.30
C LEU A 36 11.66 8.61 -9.48
N LYS A 37 11.09 9.76 -9.86
CA LYS A 37 11.23 11.02 -9.11
C LYS A 37 10.66 10.91 -7.69
N VAL A 38 9.48 10.30 -7.55
CA VAL A 38 8.83 10.11 -6.24
C VAL A 38 9.63 9.17 -5.36
N VAL A 39 10.14 8.06 -5.91
CA VAL A 39 10.98 7.11 -5.17
C VAL A 39 12.30 7.76 -4.73
N GLU A 40 12.97 8.52 -5.59
CA GLU A 40 14.18 9.26 -5.24
C GLU A 40 13.92 10.25 -4.10
N ASN A 41 12.82 11.02 -4.19
CA ASN A 41 12.44 11.96 -3.13
C ASN A 41 12.12 11.22 -1.82
N ALA A 42 11.47 10.06 -1.89
CA ALA A 42 11.18 9.27 -0.71
C ALA A 42 12.45 8.82 0.03
N PHE A 43 13.48 8.43 -0.71
CA PHE A 43 14.81 8.13 -0.13
C PHE A 43 15.48 9.36 0.47
N LYS A 44 15.42 10.52 -0.21
CA LYS A 44 15.96 11.79 0.33
C LYS A 44 15.29 12.16 1.66
N LEU A 45 13.96 12.10 1.73
CA LEU A 45 13.21 12.39 2.96
C LEU A 45 13.52 11.38 4.07
N LYS A 46 13.66 10.10 3.73
CA LYS A 46 14.06 9.07 4.70
C LYS A 46 15.44 9.36 5.29
N ALA A 47 16.42 9.71 4.45
CA ALA A 47 17.77 10.06 4.89
C ALA A 47 17.79 11.32 5.77
N GLN A 48 16.86 12.25 5.54
CA GLN A 48 16.68 13.46 6.35
C GLN A 48 15.87 13.22 7.64
N GLY A 49 15.44 11.98 7.94
CA GLY A 49 14.62 11.68 9.11
C GLY A 49 13.16 12.16 9.03
N LYS A 50 12.69 12.56 7.84
CA LYS A 50 11.36 13.16 7.62
C LYS A 50 10.27 12.13 7.29
N THR A 51 10.42 10.91 7.77
CA THR A 51 9.49 9.79 7.48
C THR A 51 9.27 8.96 8.72
N ILE A 52 8.07 8.40 8.89
CA ILE A 52 7.81 7.33 9.86
C ILE A 52 7.69 6.03 9.05
N MET A 53 8.68 5.15 9.16
CA MET A 53 8.69 3.86 8.45
C MET A 53 9.23 2.80 9.40
N PRO A 54 8.36 2.17 10.21
CA PRO A 54 8.78 1.13 11.15
C PRO A 54 9.23 -0.14 10.41
N PRO A 55 9.86 -1.10 11.12
CA PRO A 55 10.14 -2.42 10.57
C PRO A 55 8.89 -3.10 10.02
N LYS A 56 9.08 -3.94 8.99
CA LYS A 56 7.99 -4.75 8.42
C LYS A 56 7.47 -5.73 9.46
N ILE A 57 6.15 -5.96 9.44
CA ILE A 57 5.51 -7.01 10.24
C ILE A 57 5.33 -8.24 9.35
N TYR A 58 5.73 -9.40 9.83
CA TYR A 58 5.65 -10.67 9.10
C TYR A 58 4.63 -11.61 9.75
N LEU A 59 3.80 -12.23 8.92
CA LEU A 59 3.01 -13.40 9.26
C LEU A 59 3.55 -14.57 8.44
N ASN A 60 4.38 -15.41 9.05
CA ASN A 60 5.00 -16.55 8.38
C ASN A 60 4.05 -17.74 8.38
N LEU A 61 3.89 -18.36 7.22
CA LEU A 61 3.01 -19.51 6.98
C LEU A 61 3.83 -20.64 6.36
N SER A 62 4.72 -21.22 7.17
CA SER A 62 5.72 -22.21 6.72
C SER A 62 5.07 -23.48 6.14
N GLU A 63 3.96 -23.94 6.73
CA GLU A 63 3.17 -25.08 6.24
C GLU A 63 2.64 -24.87 4.81
N TYR A 64 2.45 -23.61 4.39
CA TYR A 64 2.02 -23.22 3.05
C TYR A 64 3.15 -22.66 2.18
N GLN A 65 4.41 -22.72 2.66
CA GLN A 65 5.60 -22.18 1.98
C GLN A 65 5.45 -20.70 1.56
N GLY A 66 4.82 -19.90 2.43
CA GLY A 66 4.56 -18.49 2.15
C GLY A 66 4.57 -17.57 3.36
N ASP A 67 4.35 -16.29 3.09
CA ASP A 67 4.25 -15.24 4.10
C ASP A 67 3.32 -14.10 3.65
N TYR A 68 2.83 -13.33 4.64
CA TYR A 68 2.28 -11.99 4.45
C TYR A 68 3.14 -10.96 5.15
N ARG A 69 3.14 -9.73 4.60
CA ARG A 69 3.95 -8.62 5.08
C ARG A 69 3.12 -7.35 5.11
N ALA A 70 3.02 -6.72 6.29
CA ALA A 70 2.56 -5.34 6.39
C ALA A 70 3.76 -4.39 6.32
N MET A 71 3.66 -3.39 5.45
CA MET A 71 4.67 -2.36 5.27
C MET A 71 4.01 -0.97 5.41
N PRO A 72 3.76 -0.49 6.65
CA PRO A 72 3.22 0.84 6.88
C PRO A 72 4.31 1.92 6.74
N ALA A 73 3.94 3.09 6.22
CA ALA A 73 4.79 4.26 6.17
C ALA A 73 3.96 5.55 6.22
N TYR A 74 4.55 6.61 6.78
CA TYR A 74 4.09 7.99 6.66
C TYR A 74 5.21 8.84 6.08
N ILE A 75 4.90 9.53 4.98
CA ILE A 75 5.81 10.38 4.24
C ILE A 75 5.04 11.53 3.61
N ASP A 76 5.55 12.74 3.74
CA ASP A 76 5.04 13.93 3.05
C ASP A 76 3.51 14.12 3.17
N GLY A 77 3.00 14.10 4.40
CA GLY A 77 1.56 14.27 4.67
C GLY A 77 0.69 13.05 4.37
N SER A 78 1.26 11.96 3.84
CA SER A 78 0.52 10.77 3.41
C SER A 78 0.87 9.54 4.24
N ALA A 79 -0.14 8.88 4.81
CA ALA A 79 0.00 7.58 5.48
C ALA A 79 -0.55 6.46 4.58
N GLY A 80 0.15 5.32 4.54
CA GLY A 80 -0.31 4.16 3.79
C GLY A 80 0.30 2.86 4.30
N VAL A 81 -0.34 1.74 3.96
CA VAL A 81 0.16 0.39 4.24
C VAL A 81 0.13 -0.44 2.97
N LYS A 82 1.25 -1.08 2.63
CA LYS A 82 1.25 -2.15 1.64
C LYS A 82 1.09 -3.48 2.37
N TRP A 83 0.02 -4.20 2.03
CA TRP A 83 -0.18 -5.59 2.41
C TRP A 83 0.21 -6.46 1.22
N VAL A 84 1.26 -7.28 1.38
CA VAL A 84 1.80 -8.09 0.27
C VAL A 84 2.11 -9.50 0.75
N SER A 85 1.89 -10.48 -0.11
CA SER A 85 2.22 -11.88 0.15
C SER A 85 3.35 -12.39 -0.74
N ARG A 86 4.05 -13.42 -0.29
CA ARG A 86 4.98 -14.20 -1.11
C ARG A 86 4.68 -15.68 -0.98
N TYR A 87 4.47 -16.35 -2.12
CA TYR A 87 4.28 -17.80 -2.21
C TYR A 87 5.09 -18.33 -3.40
N GLN A 88 6.11 -19.14 -3.12
CA GLN A 88 7.11 -19.53 -4.14
C GLN A 88 6.52 -20.41 -5.25
N ASN A 89 5.47 -21.17 -4.95
CA ASN A 89 4.86 -22.13 -5.85
C ASN A 89 3.63 -21.59 -6.59
N ASN A 90 3.30 -20.30 -6.48
CA ASN A 90 2.09 -19.72 -7.08
C ASN A 90 1.93 -20.02 -8.58
N ARG A 91 3.04 -20.03 -9.33
CA ARG A 91 3.03 -20.34 -10.76
C ARG A 91 2.46 -21.72 -11.08
N LYS A 92 2.59 -22.72 -10.19
CA LYS A 92 2.00 -24.06 -10.36
C LYS A 92 0.47 -24.02 -10.33
N TYR A 93 -0.10 -22.96 -9.77
CA TYR A 93 -1.53 -22.73 -9.63
C TYR A 93 -2.04 -21.63 -10.57
N ASN A 94 -1.25 -21.22 -11.58
CA ASN A 94 -1.54 -20.07 -12.46
C ASN A 94 -1.76 -18.75 -11.70
N LEU A 95 -1.09 -18.59 -10.56
CA LEU A 95 -1.05 -17.36 -9.78
C LEU A 95 0.31 -16.66 -9.94
N PRO A 96 0.38 -15.33 -9.73
CA PRO A 96 1.61 -14.55 -9.84
C PRO A 96 2.68 -14.96 -8.84
#